data_AF-A0A814HB03-F1
#
_entry.id   AF-A0A814HB03-F1
#
_cell.length_a   1.000
_cell.length_b   1.000
_cell.length_c   1.000
_cell.angle_alpha   90.00
_cell.angle_beta   90.00
_cell.angle_gamma   90.00
#
_symmetry.space_group_name_H-M   'P 1'
#
loop_
_entity.id
_entity.type
_entity.pdbx_description
1 polymer ?
#
loop_
_entity_poly.entity_id
_entity_poly.type
_entity_poly.pdbx_seq_one_letter_code
_entity_poly.pdbx_strand_id
1 'polypeptide(L)'
;MKTATAFFTFSYPDHHLDELHRLMPGRPAETQSQKYKNLMNNPHLVDWFFSHRLNEFLKVVFDDISDFEWRWHRYEWQSRSAIHAHGAVKFKNDPDMVKLTKEVYISRLAEKKIEKKDYESEEILINLLDDVKKGKESEQVIINYSFGITKKIYWNYSHNYR
;
A
#
# COMPACT_ATOMS: atom_id res chain seq x y z
N MET A 1 -4.93 -19.37 3.94
CA MET A 1 -4.64 -18.00 4.44
C MET A 1 -5.30 -17.02 3.48
N LYS A 2 -6.07 -16.03 3.95
CA LYS A 2 -6.66 -15.02 3.04
C LYS A 2 -5.54 -14.16 2.45
N THR A 3 -5.70 -13.70 1.22
CA THR A 3 -4.75 -12.81 0.52
C THR A 3 -4.87 -11.37 1.02
N ALA A 4 -3.76 -10.62 0.97
CA ALA A 4 -3.73 -9.21 1.34
C ALA A 4 -4.71 -8.39 0.48
N THR A 5 -5.34 -7.40 1.09
CA THR A 5 -6.18 -6.41 0.41
C THR A 5 -5.33 -5.31 -0.23
N ALA A 6 -4.30 -4.85 0.49
CA ALA A 6 -3.41 -3.79 0.02
C ALA A 6 -1.96 -4.06 0.42
N PHE A 7 -1.05 -3.55 -0.40
CA PHE A 7 0.37 -3.47 -0.11
C PHE A 7 0.74 -2.00 0.14
N PHE A 8 1.66 -1.75 1.06
CA PHE A 8 2.16 -0.41 1.34
C PHE A 8 3.68 -0.41 1.46
N THR A 9 4.26 0.73 1.10
CA THR A 9 5.65 1.07 1.38
C THR A 9 5.64 2.36 2.19
N PHE A 10 6.39 2.37 3.28
CA PHE A 10 6.62 3.55 4.10
C PHE A 10 8.11 3.91 4.04
N SER A 11 8.41 5.14 3.66
CA SER A 11 9.76 5.70 3.56
C SER A 11 9.73 7.16 4.02
N TYR A 12 10.88 7.69 4.37
CA TYR A 12 11.04 9.06 4.82
C TYR A 12 12.38 9.63 4.34
N PRO A 13 12.55 10.96 4.34
CA PRO A 13 13.82 11.56 3.99
C PRO A 13 14.71 11.66 5.24
N ASP A 14 15.36 10.57 5.62
CA ASP A 14 16.12 10.39 6.87
C ASP A 14 17.13 11.54 7.11
N HIS A 15 17.76 12.03 6.05
CA HIS A 15 18.74 13.14 6.09
C HIS A 15 18.14 14.52 6.39
N HIS A 16 16.83 14.69 6.29
CA HIS A 16 16.14 15.98 6.39
C HIS A 16 15.24 16.09 7.63
N LEU A 17 15.15 15.05 8.45
CA LEU A 17 14.35 15.10 9.68
C LEU A 17 15.15 15.65 10.85
N ASP A 18 14.93 16.92 11.17
CA ASP A 18 15.60 17.59 12.31
C ASP A 18 15.32 16.89 13.64
N GLU A 19 14.15 16.28 13.82
CA GLU A 19 13.81 15.45 14.98
C GLU A 19 14.79 14.29 15.17
N LEU A 20 15.11 13.57 14.10
CA LEU A 20 16.07 12.47 14.12
C LEU A 20 17.48 12.98 14.42
N HIS A 21 17.88 14.11 13.81
CA HIS A 21 19.19 14.71 14.06
C HIS A 21 19.36 15.23 15.49
N ARG A 22 18.28 15.66 16.16
CA ARG A 22 18.31 16.05 17.58
C ARG A 22 18.59 14.88 18.53
N LEU A 23 18.32 13.65 18.12
CA LEU A 23 18.60 12.45 18.91
C LEU A 23 20.04 11.96 18.75
N MET A 24 20.78 12.48 17.78
CA MET A 24 22.14 12.03 17.50
C MET A 24 23.09 12.47 18.62
N PRO A 25 23.99 11.58 19.09
CA PRO A 25 24.93 11.93 20.14
C PRO A 25 25.97 12.95 19.67
N GLY A 26 26.40 13.83 20.58
CA GLY A 26 27.47 14.80 20.33
C GLY A 26 26.98 16.17 19.89
N ARG A 27 27.86 16.91 19.20
CA ARG A 27 27.51 18.26 18.70
C ARG A 27 26.58 18.14 17.49
N PRO A 28 25.59 19.05 17.35
CA PRO A 28 24.75 19.10 16.17
C PRO A 28 25.58 19.14 14.88
N ALA A 29 25.17 18.35 13.89
CA ALA A 29 25.83 18.35 12.59
C ALA A 29 25.50 19.64 11.82
N GLU A 30 26.52 20.36 11.38
CA GLU A 30 26.41 21.64 10.65
C GLU A 30 26.35 21.43 9.13
N THR A 31 26.81 20.27 8.66
CA THR A 31 26.87 19.92 7.23
C THR A 31 26.11 18.62 6.93
N GLN A 32 25.65 18.48 5.68
CA GLN A 32 25.00 17.24 5.22
C GLN A 32 25.91 16.01 5.34
N SER A 33 27.22 16.17 5.14
CA SER A 33 28.19 15.08 5.30
C SER A 33 28.30 14.61 6.75
N GLN A 34 28.27 15.53 7.71
CA GLN A 34 28.23 15.19 9.13
C GLN A 34 26.92 14.51 9.52
N LYS A 35 25.78 15.01 9.03
CA LYS A 35 24.46 14.37 9.23
C LYS A 35 24.47 12.93 8.73
N TYR A 36 24.96 12.70 7.50
CA TYR A 36 25.08 11.36 6.92
C TYR A 36 25.95 10.42 7.78
N LYS A 37 27.13 10.89 8.21
CA LYS A 37 28.02 10.10 9.08
C LYS A 37 27.35 9.77 10.42
N ASN A 38 26.62 10.71 11.01
CA ASN A 38 25.90 10.48 12.26
C ASN A 38 24.85 9.39 12.12
N LEU A 39 24.07 9.39 11.03
CA LEU A 39 23.10 8.32 10.78
C LEU A 39 23.79 6.96 10.61
N MET A 40 24.85 6.91 9.78
CA MET A 40 25.61 5.68 9.53
C MET A 40 26.29 5.11 10.77
N ASN A 41 26.74 5.97 11.68
CA ASN A 41 27.38 5.55 12.92
C ASN A 41 26.38 5.17 14.01
N ASN A 42 25.10 5.55 13.87
CA ASN A 42 24.06 5.30 14.87
C ASN A 42 22.82 4.64 14.24
N PRO A 43 22.96 3.51 13.51
CA PRO A 43 21.85 2.88 12.79
C PRO A 43 20.73 2.43 13.73
N HIS A 44 21.04 2.08 14.97
CA HIS A 44 20.06 1.72 15.99
C HIS A 44 19.10 2.87 16.36
N LEU A 45 19.57 4.13 16.35
CA LEU A 45 18.70 5.30 16.57
C LEU A 45 17.80 5.55 15.36
N VAL A 46 18.34 5.36 14.16
CA VAL A 46 17.59 5.46 12.90
C VAL A 46 16.48 4.40 12.87
N ASP A 47 16.82 3.15 13.16
CA ASP A 47 15.87 2.03 13.25
C ASP A 47 14.78 2.28 14.28
N TRP A 48 15.17 2.68 15.50
CA TRP A 48 14.22 2.94 16.58
C TRP A 48 13.27 4.09 16.22
N PHE A 49 13.80 5.22 15.76
CA PHE A 49 13.01 6.39 15.40
C PHE A 49 12.06 6.08 14.25
N PHE A 50 12.55 5.39 13.21
CA PHE A 50 11.72 4.94 12.11
C PHE A 50 10.60 4.01 12.56
N SER A 51 10.94 3.00 13.36
CA SER A 51 9.98 2.04 13.87
C SER A 51 8.90 2.72 14.72
N HIS A 52 9.30 3.70 15.54
CA HIS A 52 8.38 4.51 16.33
C HIS A 52 7.41 5.28 15.42
N ARG A 53 7.92 6.05 14.45
CA ARG A 53 7.09 6.83 13.53
C ARG A 53 6.19 5.96 12.65
N LEU A 54 6.70 4.84 12.15
CA LEU A 54 5.92 3.87 11.40
C LEU A 54 4.78 3.33 12.26
N ASN A 55 5.04 2.93 13.50
CA ASN A 55 4.00 2.42 14.38
C ASN A 55 2.92 3.46 14.67
N GLU A 56 3.30 4.72 14.92
CA GLU A 56 2.32 5.81 15.09
C GLU A 56 1.52 6.05 13.80
N PHE A 57 2.17 6.11 12.64
CA PHE A 57 1.48 6.21 11.35
C PHE A 57 0.51 5.05 11.13
N LEU A 58 0.94 3.82 11.40
CA LEU A 58 0.10 2.64 11.21
C LEU A 58 -1.10 2.62 12.17
N LYS A 59 -0.95 3.09 13.42
CA LYS A 59 -2.08 3.26 14.33
C LYS A 59 -3.11 4.23 13.75
N VAL A 60 -2.65 5.39 13.32
CA VAL A 60 -3.53 6.43 12.78
C VAL A 60 -4.22 5.99 11.49
N VAL A 61 -3.47 5.38 10.58
CA VAL A 61 -3.96 5.08 9.23
C VAL A 61 -4.68 3.75 9.15
N PHE A 62 -4.39 2.81 10.05
CA PHE A 62 -4.99 1.48 9.99
C PHE A 62 -5.79 1.12 11.22
N ASP A 63 -5.44 1.57 12.43
CA ASP A 63 -6.22 1.24 13.64
C ASP A 63 -7.50 2.09 13.76
N ASP A 64 -7.46 3.37 13.35
CA ASP A 64 -8.63 4.26 13.40
C ASP A 64 -9.52 4.19 12.14
N ILE A 65 -8.99 3.69 11.02
CA ILE A 65 -9.62 3.78 9.70
C ILE A 65 -10.31 2.48 9.29
N SER A 66 -9.79 1.34 9.75
CA SER A 66 -10.21 0.06 9.23
C SER A 66 -10.09 -1.05 10.26
N ASP A 67 -11.19 -1.74 10.47
CA ASP A 67 -11.20 -3.07 11.06
C ASP A 67 -10.31 -4.01 10.21
N PHE A 68 -9.01 -4.11 10.51
CA PHE A 68 -8.10 -5.03 9.83
C PHE A 68 -8.23 -6.44 10.43
N GLU A 69 -8.13 -7.45 9.57
CA GLU A 69 -8.10 -8.85 9.98
C GLU A 69 -6.68 -9.24 10.40
N TRP A 70 -5.69 -8.78 9.63
CA TRP A 70 -4.27 -8.91 9.95
C TRP A 70 -3.46 -7.89 9.17
N ARG A 71 -2.26 -7.58 9.69
CA ARG A 71 -1.23 -6.83 8.98
C ARG A 71 0.14 -7.41 9.30
N TRP A 72 1.07 -7.27 8.37
CA TRP A 72 2.49 -7.51 8.63
C TRP A 72 3.33 -6.51 7.85
N HIS A 73 4.53 -6.23 8.34
CA HIS A 73 5.52 -5.45 7.61
C HIS A 73 6.93 -5.96 7.92
N ARG A 74 7.87 -5.66 7.03
CA ARG A 74 9.29 -5.94 7.19
C ARG A 74 10.08 -4.67 6.90
N TYR A 75 11.21 -4.53 7.59
CA TYR A 75 12.17 -3.47 7.35
C TYR A 75 13.12 -3.87 6.21
N GLU A 76 13.50 -2.89 5.39
CA GLU A 76 14.48 -3.05 4.32
C GLU A 76 15.38 -1.82 4.27
N TRP A 77 16.69 -2.04 4.43
CA TRP A 77 17.69 -0.98 4.26
C TRP A 77 18.00 -0.83 2.77
N GLN A 78 17.66 0.32 2.22
CA GLN A 78 18.07 0.68 0.87
C GLN A 78 19.48 1.29 0.86
N SER A 79 20.10 1.34 -0.33
CA SER A 79 21.36 2.06 -0.52
C SER A 79 21.24 3.49 -0.01
N ARG A 80 22.29 4.01 0.63
CA ARG A 80 22.38 5.37 1.24
C ARG A 80 21.70 5.55 2.60
N SER A 81 21.67 4.49 3.41
CA SER A 81 21.26 4.58 4.82
C SER A 81 19.78 4.93 5.01
N ALA A 82 18.94 4.66 4.02
CA ALA A 82 17.51 4.90 4.10
C ALA A 82 16.79 3.61 4.49
N ILE A 83 16.15 3.59 5.65
CA ILE A 83 15.32 2.46 6.06
C ILE A 83 13.90 2.63 5.54
N HIS A 84 13.40 1.59 4.85
CA HIS A 84 12.03 1.50 4.39
C HIS A 84 11.29 0.39 5.13
N ALA A 85 9.96 0.47 5.15
CA ALA A 85 9.10 -0.63 5.52
C ALA A 85 8.21 -1.02 4.35
N HIS A 86 8.18 -2.31 4.06
CA HIS A 86 7.23 -2.91 3.13
C HIS A 86 6.24 -3.74 3.91
N GLY A 87 4.95 -3.58 3.66
CA GLY A 87 3.93 -4.31 4.38
C GLY A 87 2.71 -4.64 3.56
N ALA A 88 1.92 -5.54 4.11
CA ALA A 88 0.65 -5.95 3.55
C ALA A 88 -0.42 -5.98 4.63
N VAL A 89 -1.64 -5.64 4.25
CA VAL A 89 -2.79 -5.56 5.14
C VAL A 89 -3.98 -6.28 4.53
N LYS A 90 -4.74 -6.99 5.38
CA LYS A 90 -6.08 -7.51 5.07
C LYS A 90 -7.12 -6.71 5.84
N PHE A 91 -8.07 -6.13 5.12
CA PHE A 91 -9.24 -5.50 5.75
C PHE A 91 -10.36 -6.53 5.97
N LYS A 92 -11.08 -6.42 7.09
CA LYS A 92 -12.22 -7.31 7.39
C LYS A 92 -13.36 -7.14 6.37
N ASN A 93 -13.52 -5.93 5.81
CA ASN A 93 -14.54 -5.59 4.82
C ASN A 93 -14.06 -5.75 3.36
N ASP A 94 -12.96 -6.47 3.12
CA ASP A 94 -12.48 -6.78 1.77
C ASP A 94 -13.58 -7.53 0.98
N PRO A 95 -14.03 -6.99 -0.18
CA PRO A 95 -15.11 -7.57 -0.99
C PRO A 95 -14.67 -8.80 -1.81
N ASP A 96 -13.56 -9.44 -1.43
CA ASP A 96 -12.84 -10.44 -2.21
C ASP A 96 -12.20 -9.86 -3.47
N MET A 97 -11.27 -8.92 -3.25
CA MET A 97 -10.52 -8.25 -4.31
C MET A 97 -9.85 -9.23 -5.29
N VAL A 98 -9.42 -10.40 -4.83
CA VAL A 98 -8.80 -11.41 -5.69
C VAL A 98 -9.81 -12.00 -6.66
N LYS A 99 -10.98 -12.42 -6.17
CA LYS A 99 -12.06 -12.92 -7.01
C LYS A 99 -12.49 -11.86 -8.03
N LEU A 100 -12.77 -10.64 -7.56
CA LEU A 100 -13.24 -9.55 -8.42
C LEU A 100 -12.20 -9.21 -9.49
N THR A 101 -10.91 -9.12 -9.13
CA THR A 101 -9.85 -8.82 -10.10
C THR A 101 -9.69 -9.94 -11.12
N LYS A 102 -9.89 -11.20 -10.72
CA LYS A 102 -9.91 -12.34 -11.63
C LYS A 102 -11.08 -12.27 -12.62
N GLU A 103 -12.26 -11.88 -12.15
CA GLU A 103 -13.44 -11.67 -13.00
C GLU A 103 -13.22 -10.54 -14.01
N VAL A 104 -12.60 -9.44 -13.59
CA VAL A 104 -12.16 -8.36 -14.49
C VAL A 104 -11.16 -8.89 -15.52
N TYR A 105 -10.14 -9.63 -15.08
CA TYR A 105 -9.13 -10.19 -15.99
C TYR A 105 -9.74 -11.12 -17.05
N ILE A 106 -10.62 -12.04 -16.64
CA ILE A 106 -11.35 -12.94 -17.54
C ILE A 106 -12.19 -12.13 -18.54
N SER A 107 -12.90 -11.11 -18.08
CA SER A 107 -13.63 -10.18 -18.95
C SER A 107 -12.74 -9.51 -19.99
N ARG A 108 -11.56 -9.00 -19.61
CA ARG A 108 -10.62 -8.40 -20.57
C ARG A 108 -10.09 -9.39 -21.59
N LEU A 109 -9.92 -10.66 -21.22
CA LEU A 109 -9.59 -11.73 -22.17
C LEU A 109 -10.76 -12.02 -23.12
N ALA A 110 -11.98 -12.03 -22.60
CA ALA A 110 -13.20 -12.24 -23.38
C ALA A 110 -13.43 -11.11 -24.39
N GLU A 111 -13.27 -9.84 -23.98
CA GLU A 111 -13.33 -8.67 -24.88
C GLU A 111 -12.35 -8.84 -26.06
N LYS A 112 -11.10 -9.23 -25.78
CA LYS A 112 -10.08 -9.46 -26.83
C LYS A 112 -10.45 -10.59 -27.78
N LYS A 113 -11.08 -11.67 -27.31
CA LYS A 113 -11.55 -12.76 -28.17
C LYS A 113 -12.69 -12.31 -29.07
N ILE A 114 -13.66 -11.58 -28.51
CA ILE A 114 -14.80 -11.03 -29.26
C ILE A 114 -14.30 -10.07 -30.35
N GLU A 115 -13.40 -9.12 -30.01
CA GLU A 115 -12.82 -8.16 -30.96
C GLU A 115 -12.11 -8.85 -32.13
N LYS A 116 -11.38 -9.93 -31.84
CA LYS A 116 -10.68 -10.73 -32.85
C LYS A 116 -11.58 -11.69 -33.61
N LYS A 117 -12.86 -11.81 -33.24
CA LYS A 117 -13.79 -12.84 -33.71
C LYS A 117 -13.23 -14.26 -33.51
N ASP A 118 -12.49 -14.45 -32.43
CA ASP A 118 -11.82 -15.69 -32.05
C ASP A 118 -12.75 -16.53 -31.14
N TYR A 119 -13.83 -17.03 -31.74
CA TYR A 119 -14.81 -17.90 -31.09
C TYR A 119 -15.44 -18.86 -32.12
N GLU A 120 -15.66 -20.10 -31.71
CA GLU A 120 -16.03 -21.20 -32.63
C GLU A 120 -17.55 -21.37 -32.80
N SER A 121 -18.36 -20.77 -31.91
CA SER A 121 -19.81 -20.89 -31.94
C SER A 121 -20.50 -19.67 -31.31
N GLU A 122 -21.79 -19.52 -31.61
CA GLU A 122 -22.65 -18.49 -31.00
C GLU A 122 -22.85 -18.73 -29.49
N GLU A 123 -22.87 -19.98 -29.05
CA GLU A 123 -22.90 -20.34 -27.62
C GLU A 123 -21.65 -19.83 -26.88
N ILE A 124 -20.47 -20.00 -27.49
CA ILE A 124 -19.22 -19.45 -26.93
C ILE A 124 -19.29 -17.92 -26.88
N LEU A 125 -19.82 -17.27 -27.93
CA LEU A 125 -20.00 -15.81 -27.93
C LEU A 125 -20.90 -15.34 -26.79
N ILE A 126 -22.01 -16.04 -26.51
CA ILE A 126 -22.90 -15.71 -25.39
C ILE A 126 -22.17 -15.81 -24.04
N ASN A 127 -21.39 -16.89 -23.84
CA ASN A 127 -20.61 -17.06 -22.61
C ASN A 127 -19.55 -15.95 -22.44
N LEU A 128 -18.87 -15.58 -23.53
CA LEU A 128 -17.91 -14.47 -23.52
C LEU A 128 -18.60 -13.13 -23.17
N LEU A 129 -19.80 -12.88 -23.69
CA LEU A 129 -20.56 -11.67 -23.36
C LEU A 129 -21.00 -11.63 -21.89
N ASP A 130 -21.35 -12.78 -21.31
CA ASP A 130 -21.65 -12.89 -19.88
C ASP A 130 -20.42 -12.61 -19.01
N ASP A 131 -19.26 -13.19 -19.37
CA ASP A 131 -17.98 -12.90 -18.72
C ASP A 131 -17.67 -11.39 -18.77
N VAL A 132 -17.89 -10.74 -19.93
CA VAL A 132 -17.69 -9.29 -20.08
C VAL A 132 -18.60 -8.49 -19.16
N LYS A 133 -19.89 -8.85 -19.08
CA LYS A 133 -20.84 -8.18 -18.20
C LYS A 133 -20.41 -8.31 -16.73
N LYS A 134 -20.08 -9.53 -16.31
CA LYS A 134 -19.66 -9.83 -14.94
C LYS A 134 -18.38 -9.10 -14.54
N GLY A 135 -17.42 -9.00 -15.46
CA GLY A 135 -16.19 -8.24 -15.23
C GLY A 135 -16.44 -6.75 -15.03
N LYS A 136 -17.34 -6.13 -15.81
CA LYS A 136 -17.71 -4.71 -15.64
C LYS A 136 -18.37 -4.43 -14.29
N GLU A 137 -19.26 -5.32 -13.85
CA GLU A 137 -19.89 -5.23 -12.53
C GLU A 137 -18.82 -5.34 -11.42
N SER A 138 -17.89 -6.28 -11.56
CA SER A 138 -16.79 -6.50 -10.61
C SER A 138 -15.82 -5.32 -10.55
N GLU A 139 -15.49 -4.74 -11.71
CA GLU A 139 -14.65 -3.55 -11.83
C GLU A 139 -15.26 -2.37 -11.06
N GLN A 140 -16.57 -2.15 -11.19
CA GLN A 140 -17.25 -1.08 -10.47
C GLN A 140 -17.18 -1.27 -8.94
N VAL A 141 -17.31 -2.51 -8.45
CA VAL A 141 -17.16 -2.83 -7.02
C VAL A 141 -15.74 -2.52 -6.55
N ILE A 142 -14.72 -2.93 -7.29
CA ILE A 142 -13.30 -2.66 -6.99
C ILE A 142 -13.06 -1.14 -6.90
N ILE A 143 -13.54 -0.39 -7.89
CA ILE A 143 -13.38 1.07 -7.97
C ILE A 143 -14.01 1.73 -6.74
N ASN A 144 -15.28 1.42 -6.46
CA ASN A 144 -16.01 1.99 -5.33
C ASN A 144 -15.34 1.69 -3.99
N TYR A 145 -14.89 0.45 -3.80
CA TYR A 145 -14.19 0.03 -2.60
C TYR A 145 -12.86 0.77 -2.41
N SER A 146 -12.07 0.87 -3.48
CA SER A 146 -10.76 1.55 -3.48
C SER A 146 -10.90 3.04 -3.19
N PHE A 147 -11.89 3.71 -3.80
CA PHE A 147 -12.22 5.09 -3.49
C PHE A 147 -12.67 5.28 -2.04
N GLY A 148 -13.50 4.36 -1.52
CA GLY A 148 -13.95 4.38 -0.14
C GLY A 148 -12.80 4.34 0.86
N ILE A 149 -11.83 3.43 0.66
CA ILE A 149 -10.63 3.34 1.51
C ILE A 149 -9.83 4.65 1.44
N THR A 150 -9.53 5.12 0.23
CA THR A 150 -8.70 6.31 0.01
C THR A 150 -9.31 7.54 0.68
N LYS A 151 -10.63 7.71 0.57
CA LYS A 151 -11.36 8.81 1.22
C LYS A 151 -11.26 8.74 2.75
N LYS A 152 -11.40 7.55 3.33
CA LYS A 152 -11.25 7.37 4.78
C LYS A 152 -9.83 7.67 5.26
N ILE A 153 -8.81 7.24 4.51
CA ILE A 153 -7.40 7.54 4.79
C ILE A 153 -7.17 9.05 4.78
N TYR A 154 -7.59 9.72 3.72
CA TYR A 154 -7.43 11.17 3.57
C TYR A 154 -8.15 11.96 4.67
N TRP A 155 -9.39 11.56 5.00
CA TRP A 155 -10.19 12.26 6.00
C TRP A 155 -9.57 12.19 7.40
N ASN A 156 -9.17 11.00 7.86
CA ASN A 156 -8.54 10.83 9.17
C ASN A 156 -7.19 11.56 9.28
N TYR A 157 -6.36 11.52 8.23
CA TYR A 157 -5.08 12.21 8.25
C TYR A 157 -5.24 13.75 8.28
N SER A 158 -6.19 14.28 7.50
CA SER A 158 -6.38 15.74 7.39
C SER A 158 -7.03 16.40 8.61
N HIS A 159 -7.83 15.67 9.39
CA HIS A 159 -8.60 16.23 10.51
C HIS A 159 -7.98 15.95 11.87
N ASN A 160 -7.18 14.88 12.03
CA ASN A 160 -6.59 14.53 13.32
C ASN A 160 -5.12 14.97 13.48
N TYR A 161 -4.44 15.38 12.40
CA TYR A 161 -2.98 15.61 12.40
C TYR A 161 -2.55 16.93 11.72
N ARG A 162 -3.42 17.95 11.70
CA ARG A 162 -3.05 19.34 11.38
C ARG A 162 -2.90 20.19 12.63
#